data_AF-A0A4V3IR46-F1
#
_entry.id   AF-A0A4V3IR46-F1
#
_cell.length_a   1.000
_cell.length_b   1.000
_cell.length_c   1.000
_cell.angle_alpha   90.00
_cell.angle_beta   90.00
_cell.angle_gamma   90.00
#
_symmetry.space_group_name_H-M   'P 1'
#
loop_
_entity.id
_entity.type
_entity.pdbx_description
1 polymer ?
#
loop_
_entity_poly.entity_id
_entity_poly.type
_entity_poly.pdbx_seq_one_letter_code
_entity_poly.pdbx_strand_id
1 'polypeptide(L)'
;MYGPIHRPGPGPESGPTIDHGPGSATWARRSQPSASPANRASAVPPPDTGVASAKTDAAPPVFGAVLDSATRCIHFHSELDIVAIRFACCRRYYPCYQCHDEAVRGEPVPHAAGRWPQSEWSELAILCGACHRELSITEYRQVERCPHCAAEFNPGCRLHAHLYFEESDG
;
A
#
# COMPACT_ATOMS: atom_id res chain seq x y z
N MET A 1 5.40 66.44 -1.27
CA MET A 1 5.09 65.67 -2.49
C MET A 1 4.61 64.30 -2.04
N TYR A 2 3.35 63.99 -2.34
CA TYR A 2 2.59 62.86 -1.81
C TYR A 2 3.12 61.51 -2.31
N GLY A 3 3.35 60.56 -1.40
CA GLY A 3 3.63 59.16 -1.73
C GLY A 3 2.35 58.38 -2.07
N PRO A 4 2.44 57.27 -2.81
CA PRO A 4 1.28 56.58 -3.37
C PRO A 4 0.45 55.85 -2.29
N ILE A 5 -0.87 55.99 -2.45
CA ILE A 5 -1.92 55.41 -1.62
C ILE A 5 -2.07 53.93 -2.00
N HIS A 6 -1.75 53.01 -1.08
CA HIS A 6 -2.04 51.59 -1.25
C HIS A 6 -3.53 51.33 -1.01
N ARG A 7 -4.23 50.83 -2.04
CA ARG A 7 -5.58 50.27 -1.91
C ARG A 7 -5.51 48.87 -1.28
N PRO A 8 -6.29 48.55 -0.24
CA PRO A 8 -6.45 47.18 0.21
C PRO A 8 -7.32 46.39 -0.79
N GLY A 9 -6.90 45.18 -1.14
CA GLY A 9 -7.65 44.24 -1.97
C GLY A 9 -8.84 43.62 -1.20
N PRO A 10 -9.81 43.03 -1.91
CA PRO A 10 -10.99 42.42 -1.30
C PRO A 10 -10.60 41.17 -0.49
N GLY A 11 -11.17 41.06 0.71
CA GLY A 11 -10.99 39.92 1.61
C GLY A 11 -11.68 38.64 1.11
N PRO A 12 -11.30 37.47 1.64
CA PRO A 12 -11.82 36.19 1.18
C PRO A 12 -13.29 35.98 1.57
N GLU A 13 -14.05 35.54 0.59
CA GLU A 13 -15.49 35.26 0.66
C GLU A 13 -15.74 33.96 1.43
N SER A 14 -16.73 34.01 2.32
CA SER A 14 -17.11 32.92 3.22
C SER A 14 -17.94 31.86 2.48
N GLY A 15 -17.40 30.65 2.31
CA GLY A 15 -18.15 29.52 1.79
C GLY A 15 -19.18 28.98 2.81
N PRO A 16 -20.31 28.40 2.35
CA PRO A 16 -21.36 27.91 3.23
C PRO A 16 -20.95 26.64 3.99
N THR A 17 -21.20 26.66 5.30
CA THR A 17 -21.05 25.54 6.24
C THR A 17 -22.08 24.45 5.96
N ILE A 18 -21.62 23.24 5.64
CA ILE A 18 -22.46 22.04 5.57
C ILE A 18 -22.53 21.41 6.96
N ASP A 19 -23.75 21.36 7.50
CA ASP A 19 -24.11 20.69 8.73
C ASP A 19 -24.17 19.16 8.50
N HIS A 20 -23.45 18.39 9.32
CA HIS A 20 -23.49 16.92 9.33
C HIS A 20 -24.03 16.46 10.68
N GLY A 21 -25.36 16.35 10.76
CA GLY A 21 -26.06 15.72 11.87
C GLY A 21 -25.81 14.21 11.95
N PRO A 22 -25.68 13.62 13.15
CA PRO A 22 -25.42 12.20 13.32
C PRO A 22 -26.71 11.37 13.22
N GLY A 23 -26.86 10.64 12.10
CA GLY A 23 -27.89 9.62 11.91
C GLY A 23 -27.44 8.26 12.47
N SER A 24 -27.95 7.91 13.64
CA SER A 24 -27.83 6.62 14.29
C SER A 24 -28.63 5.54 13.57
N ALA A 25 -27.98 4.45 13.17
CA ALA A 25 -28.65 3.25 12.66
C ALA A 25 -28.04 1.99 13.31
N THR A 26 -28.65 1.58 14.41
CA THR A 26 -28.46 0.28 15.06
C THR A 26 -29.14 -0.80 14.22
N TRP A 27 -28.38 -1.72 13.65
CA TRP A 27 -28.94 -2.91 12.98
C TRP A 27 -28.88 -4.10 13.92
N ALA A 28 -30.06 -4.53 14.32
CA ALA A 28 -30.31 -5.62 15.24
C ALA A 28 -29.95 -6.98 14.64
N ARG A 29 -29.33 -7.77 15.52
CA ARG A 29 -29.05 -9.21 15.48
C ARG A 29 -30.29 -10.00 15.01
N ARG A 30 -30.13 -10.89 14.02
CA ARG A 30 -31.16 -11.88 13.66
C ARG A 30 -30.61 -13.30 13.77
N SER A 31 -31.45 -14.13 14.37
CA SER A 31 -31.19 -15.47 14.91
C SER A 31 -31.07 -16.57 13.84
N GLN A 32 -30.30 -17.60 14.18
CA GLN A 32 -30.15 -18.86 13.44
C GLN A 32 -31.37 -19.77 13.63
N PRO A 33 -31.68 -20.66 12.66
CA PRO A 33 -32.42 -21.87 12.92
C PRO A 33 -31.53 -23.13 12.96
N SER A 34 -31.93 -24.04 13.85
CA SER A 34 -31.35 -25.35 14.15
C SER A 34 -31.67 -26.42 13.10
N ALA A 35 -30.76 -27.36 12.86
CA ALA A 35 -31.10 -28.74 12.54
C ALA A 35 -29.94 -29.70 12.87
N SER A 36 -30.28 -30.77 13.59
CA SER A 36 -29.50 -32.02 13.73
C SER A 36 -30.28 -33.10 12.95
N PRO A 37 -29.67 -34.20 12.46
CA PRO A 37 -29.32 -35.29 13.37
C PRO A 37 -28.05 -36.10 13.01
N ALA A 38 -27.75 -37.03 13.91
CA ALA A 38 -26.59 -37.91 14.00
C ALA A 38 -26.34 -38.81 12.79
N ASN A 39 -25.04 -39.09 12.53
CA ASN A 39 -24.59 -40.47 12.41
C ASN A 39 -23.10 -40.63 12.78
N ARG A 40 -22.80 -41.68 13.53
CA ARG A 40 -21.50 -41.97 14.15
C ARG A 40 -20.85 -43.12 13.39
N ALA A 41 -19.73 -42.88 12.74
CA ALA A 41 -18.81 -43.92 12.30
C ALA A 41 -17.37 -43.47 12.63
N SER A 42 -16.71 -44.21 13.50
CA SER A 42 -15.31 -44.04 13.86
C SER A 42 -14.43 -44.25 12.63
N ALA A 43 -13.69 -43.22 12.25
CA ALA A 43 -12.49 -43.35 11.43
C ALA A 43 -11.29 -42.96 12.30
N VAL A 44 -10.32 -43.84 12.35
CA VAL A 44 -9.02 -43.64 13.02
C VAL A 44 -8.34 -42.40 12.41
N PRO A 45 -7.82 -41.45 13.22
CA PRO A 45 -7.12 -40.29 12.68
C PRO A 45 -5.78 -40.71 12.04
N PRO A 46 -5.38 -40.10 10.90
CA PRO A 46 -4.04 -40.27 10.36
C PRO A 46 -2.98 -39.67 11.31
N PRO A 47 -1.72 -40.17 11.26
CA PRO A 47 -0.65 -39.64 12.09
C PRO A 47 -0.27 -38.20 11.68
N ASP A 48 0.01 -37.38 12.71
CA ASP A 48 0.47 -35.99 12.67
C ASP A 48 1.39 -35.68 11.46
N THR A 49 0.82 -35.00 10.46
CA THR A 49 1.61 -34.15 9.57
C THR A 49 1.65 -32.77 10.19
N GLY A 50 2.87 -32.32 10.50
CA GLY A 50 3.16 -31.14 11.30
C GLY A 50 2.28 -29.94 11.00
N VAL A 51 1.78 -29.34 12.09
CA VAL A 51 1.04 -28.08 12.07
C VAL A 51 1.99 -27.00 11.57
N ALA A 52 1.94 -26.73 10.26
CA ALA A 52 2.38 -25.45 9.73
C ALA A 52 1.45 -24.39 10.33
N SER A 53 1.96 -23.61 11.28
CA SER A 53 1.26 -22.46 11.85
C SER A 53 0.68 -21.63 10.72
N ALA A 54 -0.65 -21.56 10.65
CA ALA A 54 -1.37 -20.68 9.76
C ALA A 54 -0.91 -19.24 10.03
N LYS A 55 -0.06 -18.71 9.14
CA LYS A 55 0.18 -17.27 9.07
C LYS A 55 -1.13 -16.67 8.60
N THR A 56 -1.72 -15.79 9.40
CA THR A 56 -2.90 -15.02 9.01
C THR A 56 -2.64 -14.32 7.67
N ASP A 57 -3.52 -14.49 6.69
CA ASP A 57 -3.47 -13.97 5.30
C ASP A 57 -3.53 -12.43 5.20
N ALA A 58 -3.00 -11.70 6.18
CA ALA A 58 -2.99 -10.24 6.16
C ALA A 58 -1.90 -9.73 5.21
N ALA A 59 -2.26 -8.75 4.38
CA ALA A 59 -1.32 -8.07 3.49
C ALA A 59 -0.11 -7.50 4.27
N PRO A 60 1.09 -7.44 3.65
CA PRO A 60 2.26 -6.83 4.29
C PRO A 60 1.99 -5.39 4.73
N PRO A 61 2.52 -4.94 5.88
CA PRO A 61 2.36 -3.56 6.32
C PRO A 61 3.06 -2.59 5.36
N VAL A 62 2.37 -1.50 5.03
CA VAL A 62 2.88 -0.40 4.19
C VAL A 62 3.05 0.84 5.05
N PHE A 63 4.25 1.42 5.02
CA PHE A 63 4.67 2.53 5.85
C PHE A 63 4.64 3.86 5.09
N GLY A 64 4.75 4.97 5.82
CA GLY A 64 4.71 6.33 5.27
C GLY A 64 3.31 6.94 5.30
N ALA A 65 3.14 8.06 4.60
CA ALA A 65 1.89 8.81 4.56
C ALA A 65 0.88 8.20 3.55
N VAL A 66 0.44 6.97 3.84
CA VAL A 66 -0.50 6.19 3.02
C VAL A 66 -1.93 6.75 3.17
N LEU A 67 -2.67 6.85 2.08
CA LEU A 67 -4.03 7.36 2.03
C LEU A 67 -5.10 6.27 2.11
N ASP A 68 -4.82 5.09 1.55
CA ASP A 68 -5.80 4.01 1.44
C ASP A 68 -5.14 2.61 1.33
N SER A 69 -5.97 1.57 1.31
CA SER A 69 -5.53 0.18 1.18
C SER A 69 -4.90 -0.12 -0.19
N ALA A 70 -5.09 0.74 -1.19
CA ALA A 70 -4.47 0.61 -2.50
C ALA A 70 -3.05 1.20 -2.54
N THR A 71 -2.48 1.53 -1.38
CA THR A 71 -1.10 2.00 -1.18
C THR A 71 -0.80 3.37 -1.78
N ARG A 72 -1.79 4.17 -2.16
CA ARG A 72 -1.57 5.55 -2.61
C ARG A 72 -1.04 6.39 -1.46
N CYS A 73 -0.26 7.44 -1.73
CA CYS A 73 0.29 8.32 -0.70
C CYS A 73 0.05 9.80 -0.97
N ILE A 74 0.32 10.66 0.01
CA ILE A 74 0.17 12.12 -0.16
C ILE A 74 1.03 12.71 -1.28
N HIS A 75 2.10 12.02 -1.71
CA HIS A 75 3.00 12.47 -2.76
C HIS A 75 2.53 12.04 -4.15
N PHE A 76 1.98 10.82 -4.28
CA PHE A 76 1.51 10.22 -5.52
C PHE A 76 0.23 9.41 -5.26
N HIS A 77 -0.88 9.82 -5.86
CA HIS A 77 -2.22 9.28 -5.57
C HIS A 77 -3.19 9.34 -6.76
N SER A 78 -2.69 9.23 -7.99
CA SER A 78 -3.54 8.88 -9.13
C SER A 78 -4.12 7.47 -8.94
N GLU A 79 -5.13 7.11 -9.74
CA GLU A 79 -5.73 5.77 -9.71
C GLU A 79 -4.73 4.65 -10.04
N LEU A 80 -3.61 5.00 -10.70
CA LEU A 80 -2.55 4.08 -11.10
C LEU A 80 -1.40 3.97 -10.09
N ASP A 81 -1.36 4.84 -9.07
CA ASP A 81 -0.31 4.87 -8.03
C ASP A 81 -0.56 3.80 -6.95
N ILE A 82 -0.77 2.56 -7.41
CA ILE A 82 -1.22 1.43 -6.60
C ILE A 82 -0.12 0.39 -6.35
N VAL A 83 1.13 0.84 -6.28
CA VAL A 83 2.29 -0.01 -6.02
C VAL A 83 2.99 0.50 -4.76
N ALA A 84 3.30 -0.41 -3.84
CA ALA A 84 4.30 -0.17 -2.80
C ALA A 84 5.56 -0.98 -3.09
N ILE A 85 6.71 -0.37 -2.83
CA ILE A 85 8.02 -0.95 -3.10
C ILE A 85 8.67 -1.30 -1.77
N ARG A 86 9.20 -2.52 -1.66
CA ARG A 86 10.04 -2.94 -0.55
C ARG A 86 11.43 -2.36 -0.75
N PHE A 87 11.91 -1.54 0.17
CA PHE A 87 13.21 -0.90 0.02
C PHE A 87 14.34 -1.87 0.42
N ALA A 88 15.45 -1.87 -0.33
CA ALA A 88 16.55 -2.80 -0.10
C ALA A 88 17.24 -2.57 1.26
N CYS A 89 17.32 -1.32 1.70
CA CYS A 89 17.99 -0.91 2.94
C CYS A 89 17.34 -1.47 4.22
N CYS A 90 16.00 -1.45 4.30
CA CYS A 90 15.26 -1.78 5.53
C CYS A 90 14.21 -2.88 5.36
N ARG A 91 14.01 -3.37 4.14
CA ARG A 91 13.09 -4.45 3.79
C ARG A 91 11.62 -4.16 4.19
N ARG A 92 11.23 -2.88 4.23
CA ARG A 92 9.85 -2.41 4.48
C ARG A 92 9.22 -1.86 3.21
N TYR A 93 7.89 -1.96 3.12
CA TYR A 93 7.11 -1.43 2.00
C TYR A 93 6.78 0.05 2.20
N TYR A 94 7.04 0.86 1.18
CA TYR A 94 6.61 2.26 1.09
C TYR A 94 6.01 2.53 -0.29
N PRO A 95 5.00 3.41 -0.42
CA PRO A 95 4.43 3.81 -1.71
C PRO A 95 5.43 4.49 -2.65
N CYS A 96 6.38 5.24 -2.08
CA CYS A 96 7.36 6.01 -2.85
C CYS A 96 8.61 6.34 -2.04
N TYR A 97 9.65 6.83 -2.72
CA TYR A 97 10.91 7.26 -2.10
C TYR A 97 10.75 8.42 -1.10
N GLN A 98 9.82 9.36 -1.33
CA GLN A 98 9.59 10.48 -0.40
C GLN A 98 8.99 9.98 0.93
N CYS A 99 8.02 9.07 0.85
CA CYS A 99 7.46 8.39 2.04
C CYS A 99 8.54 7.63 2.83
N HIS A 100 9.46 6.96 2.15
CA HIS A 100 10.60 6.31 2.80
C HIS A 100 11.49 7.35 3.51
N ASP A 101 11.97 8.35 2.77
CA ASP A 101 12.92 9.34 3.28
C ASP A 101 12.37 10.13 4.46
N GLU A 102 11.09 10.50 4.43
CA GLU A 102 10.41 11.17 5.54
C GLU A 102 10.31 10.27 6.77
N ALA A 103 9.95 8.99 6.59
CA ALA A 103 9.82 8.04 7.68
C ALA A 103 11.17 7.77 8.36
N VAL A 104 12.22 7.51 7.59
CA VAL A 104 13.54 7.14 8.13
C VAL A 104 14.28 8.32 8.76
N ARG A 105 14.00 9.56 8.35
CA ARG A 105 14.51 10.77 9.02
C ARG A 105 14.01 10.90 10.46
N GLY A 106 12.84 10.33 10.78
CA GLY A 106 12.29 10.31 12.13
C GLY A 106 12.81 9.16 13.02
N GLU A 107 13.60 8.23 12.48
CA GLU A 107 14.14 7.10 13.23
C GLU A 107 15.38 7.50 14.07
N PRO A 108 15.69 6.80 15.18
CA PRO A 108 16.88 7.06 15.98
C PRO A 108 18.19 6.93 15.20
N VAL A 109 18.21 6.06 14.18
CA VAL A 109 19.35 5.86 13.28
C VAL A 109 18.84 5.96 11.83
N PRO A 110 18.85 7.18 11.26
CA PRO A 110 18.44 7.38 9.87
C PRO A 110 19.34 6.64 8.89
N HIS A 111 18.79 6.30 7.73
CA HIS A 111 19.53 5.65 6.65
C HIS A 111 19.04 6.15 5.29
N ALA A 112 19.92 6.07 4.29
CA ALA A 112 19.58 6.39 2.92
C ALA A 112 18.86 5.22 2.25
N ALA A 113 18.05 5.51 1.23
CA ALA A 113 17.47 4.49 0.38
C ALA A 113 18.57 3.66 -0.31
N GLY A 114 18.49 2.34 -0.17
CA GLY A 114 19.32 1.40 -0.92
C GLY A 114 18.61 0.96 -2.20
N ARG A 115 19.37 0.79 -3.28
CA ARG A 115 18.87 0.20 -4.53
C ARG A 115 19.03 -1.31 -4.49
N TRP A 116 18.11 -2.03 -5.11
CA TRP A 116 18.23 -3.48 -5.28
C TRP A 116 19.26 -3.81 -6.34
N PRO A 117 20.28 -4.62 -6.00
CA PRO A 117 21.22 -5.10 -6.99
C PRO A 117 20.55 -6.07 -7.93
N GLN A 118 21.01 -6.11 -9.18
CA GLN A 118 20.40 -6.95 -10.23
C GLN A 118 20.37 -8.44 -9.86
N SER A 119 21.38 -8.91 -9.13
CA SER A 119 21.45 -10.28 -8.60
C SER A 119 20.30 -10.64 -7.67
N GLU A 120 19.61 -9.66 -7.08
CA GLU A 120 18.48 -9.84 -6.16
C GLU A 120 17.11 -9.54 -6.83
N TRP A 121 17.03 -9.34 -8.14
CA TRP A 121 15.74 -8.94 -8.77
C TRP A 121 14.67 -10.04 -8.79
N SER A 122 15.00 -11.27 -8.42
CA SER A 122 14.00 -12.32 -8.16
C SER A 122 13.23 -12.11 -6.86
N GLU A 123 13.65 -11.18 -6.00
CA GLU A 123 13.00 -10.91 -4.72
C GLU A 123 11.61 -10.31 -4.88
N LEU A 124 10.66 -10.79 -4.07
CA LEU A 124 9.31 -10.27 -3.95
C LEU A 124 9.37 -8.91 -3.23
N ALA A 125 9.48 -7.85 -4.02
CA ALA A 125 9.71 -6.50 -3.54
C ALA A 125 8.66 -5.50 -4.02
N ILE A 126 7.67 -5.95 -4.79
CA ILE A 126 6.65 -5.08 -5.38
C ILE A 126 5.28 -5.54 -4.90
N LEU A 127 4.59 -4.73 -4.12
CA LEU A 127 3.25 -5.05 -3.63
C LEU A 127 2.21 -4.34 -4.51
N CYS A 128 1.29 -5.11 -5.10
CA CYS A 128 0.14 -4.55 -5.77
C CYS A 128 -0.91 -4.12 -4.73
N GLY A 129 -1.23 -2.82 -4.64
CA GLY A 129 -2.24 -2.29 -3.73
C GLY A 129 -3.67 -2.74 -4.05
N ALA A 130 -3.96 -3.16 -5.28
CA ALA A 130 -5.31 -3.60 -5.66
C ALA A 130 -5.65 -5.02 -5.19
N CYS A 131 -4.67 -5.93 -5.16
CA CYS A 131 -4.89 -7.34 -4.77
C CYS A 131 -3.97 -7.86 -3.67
N HIS A 132 -3.07 -7.02 -3.18
CA HIS A 132 -2.07 -7.30 -2.13
C HIS A 132 -1.15 -8.49 -2.39
N ARG A 133 -1.04 -8.93 -3.66
CA ARG A 133 -0.02 -9.90 -4.07
C ARG A 133 1.30 -9.21 -4.35
N GLU A 134 2.37 -9.88 -3.95
CA GLU A 134 3.74 -9.45 -4.20
C GLU A 134 4.20 -9.99 -5.57
N LEU A 135 4.91 -9.17 -6.32
CA LEU A 135 5.60 -9.51 -7.55
C LEU A 135 7.11 -9.40 -7.33
N SER A 136 7.88 -10.16 -8.10
CA SER A 136 9.32 -9.94 -8.17
C SER A 136 9.64 -8.63 -8.90
N ILE A 137 10.83 -8.08 -8.67
CA ILE A 137 11.30 -6.88 -9.41
C ILE A 137 11.36 -7.19 -10.91
N THR A 138 11.91 -8.36 -11.27
CA THR A 138 11.97 -8.82 -12.67
C THR A 138 10.58 -8.87 -13.29
N GLU A 139 9.60 -9.47 -12.65
CA GLU A 139 8.23 -9.57 -13.17
C GLU A 139 7.59 -8.19 -13.35
N TYR A 140 7.64 -7.35 -12.32
CA TYR A 140 7.09 -5.99 -12.36
C TYR A 140 7.66 -5.15 -13.51
N ARG A 141 8.96 -5.29 -13.79
CA ARG A 141 9.62 -4.56 -14.89
C ARG A 141 9.15 -4.99 -16.28
N GLN A 142 8.55 -6.17 -16.43
CA GLN A 142 8.10 -6.71 -17.72
C GLN A 142 6.60 -6.54 -17.97
N VAL A 143 5.84 -6.02 -17.00
CA VAL A 143 4.37 -5.90 -17.09
C VAL A 143 3.92 -4.45 -16.91
N GLU A 144 2.81 -4.10 -17.56
CA GLU A 144 2.13 -2.80 -17.38
C GLU A 144 0.90 -2.91 -16.48
N ARG A 145 0.52 -4.14 -16.14
CA ARG A 145 -0.64 -4.46 -15.31
C ARG A 145 -0.25 -5.56 -14.35
N CYS A 146 -0.92 -5.61 -13.21
CA CYS A 146 -0.76 -6.71 -12.28
C CYS A 146 -1.17 -8.03 -12.95
N PRO A 147 -0.30 -9.07 -13.03
CA PRO A 147 -0.63 -10.36 -13.65
C PRO A 147 -1.66 -11.16 -12.85
N HIS A 148 -2.01 -10.65 -11.67
CA HIS A 148 -2.86 -11.30 -10.69
C HIS A 148 -4.29 -10.75 -10.65
N CYS A 149 -4.48 -9.47 -10.95
CA CYS A 149 -5.80 -8.82 -10.91
C CYS A 149 -6.06 -7.88 -12.10
N ALA A 150 -5.12 -7.77 -13.04
CA ALA A 150 -5.17 -6.91 -14.23
C ALA A 150 -5.25 -5.39 -13.98
N ALA A 151 -5.13 -4.94 -12.73
CA ALA A 151 -5.05 -3.52 -12.40
C ALA A 151 -3.84 -2.86 -13.09
N GLU A 152 -4.05 -1.65 -13.62
CA GLU A 152 -3.01 -0.88 -14.32
C GLU A 152 -1.98 -0.33 -13.34
N PHE A 153 -0.70 -0.44 -13.71
CA PHE A 153 0.37 0.23 -12.99
C PHE A 153 0.72 1.54 -13.67
N ASN A 154 1.07 2.55 -12.87
CA ASN A 154 1.46 3.84 -13.41
C ASN A 154 2.76 3.71 -14.24
N PRO A 155 2.74 3.99 -15.56
CA PRO A 155 3.94 3.96 -16.38
C PRO A 155 4.98 5.00 -15.93
N GLY A 156 4.54 6.09 -15.30
CA GLY A 156 5.39 7.10 -14.69
C GLY A 156 6.25 6.56 -13.55
N CYS A 157 5.84 5.49 -12.84
CA CYS A 157 6.68 4.86 -11.82
C CYS A 157 7.99 4.30 -12.40
N ARG A 158 8.01 3.93 -13.69
CA ARG A 158 9.21 3.43 -14.36
C ARG A 158 10.27 4.52 -14.53
N LEU A 159 9.88 5.79 -14.63
CA LEU A 159 10.83 6.92 -14.70
C LEU A 159 11.67 7.04 -13.42
N HIS A 160 11.13 6.58 -12.30
CA HIS A 160 11.80 6.55 -11.00
C HIS A 160 12.50 5.23 -10.69
N ALA A 161 12.55 4.28 -11.63
CA ALA A 161 13.14 2.95 -11.40
C ALA A 161 14.57 3.02 -10.87
N HIS A 162 15.37 3.99 -11.35
CA HIS A 162 16.75 4.22 -10.94
C HIS A 162 16.92 4.61 -9.45
N LEU A 163 15.84 5.02 -8.77
CA LEU A 163 15.82 5.30 -7.33
C LEU A 163 15.68 4.03 -6.48
N TYR A 164 15.16 2.94 -7.07
CA TYR A 164 14.82 1.71 -6.35
C TYR A 164 15.67 0.51 -6.78
N PHE A 165 16.07 0.48 -8.05
CA PHE A 165 16.78 -0.64 -8.66
C PHE A 165 18.05 -0.10 -9.30
N GLU A 166 19.11 -0.91 -9.28
CA GLU A 166 20.28 -0.63 -10.10
C GLU A 166 19.89 -0.66 -11.60
N GLU A 167 20.72 -0.08 -12.46
CA GLU A 167 20.52 -0.22 -13.90
C GLU A 167 21.18 -1.52 -14.34
N SER A 168 20.57 -2.26 -15.27
CA SER A 168 21.24 -3.40 -15.88
C SER A 168 22.35 -2.85 -16.77
N ASP A 169 23.61 -3.20 -16.47
CA ASP A 169 24.69 -2.98 -17.43
C ASP A 169 24.31 -3.71 -18.73
N GLY A 170 24.20 -2.94 -19.81
CA GLY A 170 23.76 -3.41 -21.13
C GLY A 170 24.75 -4.31 -21.83
#